data_AF-A0A382EEW6-F1
#
_entry.id   AF-A0A382EEW6-F1
#
_cell.length_a   1.000
_cell.length_b   1.000
_cell.length_c   1.000
_cell.angle_alpha   90.00
_cell.angle_beta   90.00
_cell.angle_gamma   90.00
#
_symmetry.space_group_name_H-M   'P 1'
#
loop_
_entity.id
_entity.type
_entity.pdbx_description
1 polymer ?
#
loop_
_entity_poly.entity_id
_entity_poly.type
_entity_poly.pdbx_seq_one_letter_code
_entity_poly.pdbx_strand_id
1 'polypeptide(L)'
;MVYSKVHLIGRDAEPENAFHELVHKIFHTAFPEYDSSISGATAWWNIRPIDPKPHSDLISYCTSNGVDYTPDPPPTTTFLYYLKAPEYGGRLNVYTKPPISKLNWYESETDSIAAISNRLISFPIDYVHAVQAYAGNRVSIGVIFWNTLPTIYGETDPNINASYDRPWIKNENQERNIKLTEEYIGGDNDETVE
;
A
#
# COMPACT_ATOMS: atom_id res chain seq x y z
N MET A 1 7.77 17.76 -6.92
CA MET A 1 7.62 16.29 -6.69
C MET A 1 8.97 15.65 -6.38
N VAL A 2 9.01 14.76 -5.38
CA VAL A 2 10.20 13.96 -5.01
C VAL A 2 9.84 12.47 -5.05
N TYR A 3 10.52 11.70 -5.90
CA TYR A 3 10.19 10.28 -6.10
C TYR A 3 10.39 9.43 -4.85
N SER A 4 11.37 9.74 -4.00
CA SER A 4 11.72 8.97 -2.80
C SER A 4 10.79 9.21 -1.60
N LYS A 5 9.78 10.07 -1.74
CA LYS A 5 8.84 10.42 -0.65
C LYS A 5 7.48 9.75 -0.80
N VAL A 6 6.74 9.75 0.30
CA VAL A 6 5.28 9.57 0.31
C VAL A 6 4.66 10.94 0.16
N HIS A 7 3.69 11.07 -0.73
CA HIS A 7 2.95 12.30 -0.94
C HIS A 7 1.61 12.17 -0.25
N LEU A 8 1.26 13.16 0.56
CA LEU A 8 -0.11 13.36 1.02
C LEU A 8 -0.77 14.31 0.03
N ILE A 9 -1.91 13.89 -0.50
CA ILE A 9 -2.70 14.67 -1.44
C ILE A 9 -4.09 14.82 -0.82
N GLY A 10 -4.39 16.03 -0.35
CA GLY A 10 -5.72 16.38 0.13
C GLY A 10 -6.75 16.22 -0.98
N ARG A 11 -7.94 15.72 -0.62
CA ARG A 11 -9.04 15.51 -1.57
C ARG A 11 -9.44 16.81 -2.28
N ASP A 12 -9.43 17.92 -1.55
CA ASP A 12 -9.88 19.24 -2.00
C ASP A 12 -8.67 20.18 -2.30
N ALA A 13 -7.44 19.68 -2.14
CA ALA A 13 -6.22 20.43 -2.44
C ALA A 13 -6.03 20.60 -3.95
N GLU A 14 -5.66 21.79 -4.41
CA GLU A 14 -5.38 22.03 -5.83
C GLU A 14 -4.22 21.13 -6.33
N PRO A 15 -4.39 20.41 -7.46
CA PRO A 15 -3.31 19.62 -8.04
C PRO A 15 -2.13 20.49 -8.47
N GLU A 16 -0.95 20.20 -7.94
CA GLU A 16 0.28 20.93 -8.30
C GLU A 16 0.99 20.32 -9.52
N ASN A 17 0.63 19.09 -9.90
CA ASN A 17 1.27 18.33 -10.97
C ASN A 17 0.40 17.14 -11.41
N ALA A 18 0.77 16.52 -12.53
CA ALA A 18 0.04 15.40 -13.14
C ALA A 18 -0.13 14.16 -12.23
N PHE A 19 0.71 14.00 -11.21
CA PHE A 19 0.55 12.91 -10.25
C PHE A 19 -0.53 13.21 -9.21
N HIS A 20 -0.67 14.46 -8.76
CA HIS A 20 -1.83 14.86 -7.93
C HIS A 20 -3.12 14.69 -8.74
N GLU A 21 -3.12 15.12 -10.02
CA GLU A 21 -4.27 14.92 -10.91
C GLU A 21 -4.63 13.44 -11.09
N LEU A 22 -3.63 12.55 -11.20
CA LEU A 22 -3.86 11.12 -11.30
C LEU A 22 -4.53 10.57 -10.02
N VAL A 23 -4.06 11.00 -8.85
CA VAL A 23 -4.64 10.56 -7.56
C VAL A 23 -6.08 11.02 -7.43
N HIS A 24 -6.39 12.26 -7.80
CA HIS A 24 -7.77 12.76 -7.86
C HIS A 24 -8.63 11.97 -8.87
N LYS A 25 -8.09 11.62 -10.04
CA LYS A 25 -8.80 10.76 -11.01
C LYS A 25 -9.10 9.37 -10.45
N ILE A 26 -8.15 8.77 -9.73
CA ILE A 26 -8.37 7.48 -9.05
C ILE A 26 -9.48 7.65 -8.00
N PHE A 27 -9.46 8.72 -7.20
CA PHE A 27 -10.50 9.01 -6.21
C PHE A 27 -11.90 9.05 -6.84
N HIS A 28 -12.10 9.87 -7.87
CA HIS A 28 -13.40 10.00 -8.54
C HIS A 28 -13.84 8.71 -9.24
N THR A 29 -12.89 7.85 -9.63
CA THR A 29 -13.20 6.54 -10.23
C THR A 29 -13.64 5.54 -9.16
N ALA A 30 -12.97 5.52 -8.01
CA ALA A 30 -13.25 4.59 -6.91
C ALA A 30 -14.48 5.00 -6.08
N PHE A 31 -14.72 6.30 -5.95
CA PHE A 31 -15.78 6.90 -5.13
C PHE A 31 -16.64 7.86 -5.97
N PRO A 32 -17.41 7.33 -6.94
CA PRO A 32 -18.16 8.17 -7.90
C PRO A 32 -19.24 9.04 -7.23
N GLU A 33 -19.81 8.57 -6.12
CA GLU A 33 -20.80 9.32 -5.32
C GLU A 33 -20.18 10.36 -4.38
N TYR A 34 -18.86 10.54 -4.44
CA TYR A 34 -18.08 11.43 -3.59
C TYR A 34 -18.24 11.12 -2.09
N ASP A 35 -17.31 10.33 -1.55
CA ASP A 35 -17.29 10.03 -0.12
C ASP A 35 -16.67 11.20 0.67
N SER A 36 -17.52 11.99 1.30
CA SER A 36 -17.10 13.15 2.09
C SER A 36 -16.28 12.78 3.33
N SER A 37 -16.29 11.51 3.74
CA SER A 37 -15.51 11.02 4.89
C SER A 37 -14.02 10.83 4.58
N ILE A 38 -13.65 10.70 3.31
CA ILE A 38 -12.26 10.58 2.87
C ILE A 38 -11.63 11.96 2.82
N SER A 39 -10.58 12.18 3.60
CA SER A 39 -9.87 13.46 3.63
C SER A 39 -8.82 13.57 2.54
N GLY A 40 -8.22 12.47 2.09
CA GLY A 40 -7.20 12.51 1.05
C GLY A 40 -6.53 11.17 0.84
N ALA A 41 -5.36 11.19 0.21
CA ALA A 41 -4.59 10.00 -0.10
C ALA A 41 -3.13 10.12 0.28
N THR A 42 -2.54 9.01 0.71
CA THR A 42 -1.10 8.80 0.56
C THR A 42 -0.83 8.19 -0.80
N ALA A 43 0.17 8.69 -1.51
CA ALA A 43 0.58 8.17 -2.80
C ALA A 43 2.11 8.13 -2.93
N TRP A 44 2.64 7.09 -3.58
CA TRP A 44 4.08 6.91 -3.67
C TRP A 44 4.49 6.21 -4.97
N TRP A 45 5.75 6.42 -5.33
CA TRP A 45 6.35 5.80 -6.51
C TRP A 45 7.06 4.50 -6.16
N ASN A 46 6.69 3.42 -6.83
CA ASN A 46 7.38 2.14 -6.77
C ASN A 46 8.39 2.06 -7.92
N ILE A 47 9.65 2.45 -7.64
CA ILE A 47 10.77 2.51 -8.59
C ILE A 47 11.98 1.63 -8.14
N ARG A 48 11.84 0.76 -7.12
CA ARG A 48 12.91 -0.10 -6.53
C ARG A 48 12.29 -1.28 -5.74
N PRO A 49 13.01 -2.36 -5.35
CA PRO A 49 14.08 -3.15 -5.98
C PRO A 49 13.51 -4.43 -6.68
N ILE A 50 14.39 -5.34 -7.13
CA ILE A 50 14.08 -6.59 -7.87
C ILE A 50 13.29 -7.63 -7.04
N ASP A 51 13.17 -7.44 -5.72
CA ASP A 51 12.58 -8.43 -4.81
C ASP A 51 12.04 -7.80 -3.50
N PRO A 52 10.92 -7.06 -3.53
CA PRO A 52 10.29 -6.60 -2.30
C PRO A 52 9.70 -7.78 -1.53
N LYS A 53 9.98 -7.82 -0.23
CA LYS A 53 9.46 -8.85 0.66
C LYS A 53 7.93 -8.80 0.76
N PRO A 54 7.27 -9.94 1.03
CA PRO A 54 5.86 -9.96 1.37
C PRO A 54 5.54 -8.99 2.51
N HIS A 55 4.49 -8.18 2.33
CA HIS A 55 4.04 -7.20 3.33
C HIS A 55 2.55 -6.91 3.15
N SER A 56 1.95 -6.34 4.19
CA SER A 56 0.65 -5.66 4.14
C SER A 56 0.88 -4.14 4.13
N ASP A 57 0.10 -3.42 3.33
CA ASP A 57 0.18 -1.96 3.30
C ASP A 57 -0.35 -1.35 4.60
N LEU A 58 -1.37 -1.96 5.22
CA LEU A 58 -1.91 -1.47 6.49
C LEU A 58 -0.80 -1.41 7.55
N ILE A 59 -0.08 -2.52 7.73
CA ILE A 59 1.06 -2.59 8.66
C ILE A 59 2.17 -1.62 8.24
N SER A 60 2.53 -1.62 6.95
CA SER A 60 3.69 -0.85 6.45
C SER A 60 3.52 0.66 6.58
N TYR A 61 2.28 1.15 6.49
CA TYR A 61 1.96 2.57 6.50
C TYR A 61 1.44 3.06 7.85
N CYS A 62 0.98 2.17 8.73
CA CYS A 62 0.49 2.52 10.06
C CYS A 62 1.49 2.22 11.18
N THR A 63 2.54 1.43 10.95
CA THR A 63 3.51 1.10 11.99
C THR A 63 4.75 1.99 11.95
N SER A 64 5.14 2.54 13.10
CA SER A 64 6.45 3.17 13.27
C SER A 64 7.05 2.84 14.63
N ASN A 65 8.33 2.46 14.65
CA ASN A 65 9.08 2.03 15.84
C ASN A 65 8.36 0.92 16.63
N GLY A 66 7.65 0.04 15.92
CA GLY A 66 6.88 -1.05 16.51
C GLY A 66 5.60 -0.65 17.23
N VAL A 67 5.17 0.60 17.09
CA VAL A 67 3.88 1.10 17.55
C VAL A 67 2.94 1.18 16.36
N ASP A 68 1.73 0.67 16.53
CA ASP A 68 0.64 0.76 15.56
C ASP A 68 -0.09 2.10 15.72
N TYR A 69 -0.24 2.82 14.61
CA TYR A 69 -0.94 4.09 14.50
C TYR A 69 -2.10 4.00 13.51
N THR A 70 -2.66 2.81 13.33
CA THR A 70 -3.82 2.59 12.47
C THR A 70 -4.99 3.48 12.92
N PRO A 71 -5.51 4.34 12.03
CA PRO A 71 -6.64 5.20 12.34
C PRO A 71 -7.94 4.38 12.46
N ASP A 72 -8.91 4.92 13.19
CA ASP A 72 -10.28 4.37 13.28
C ASP A 72 -11.27 5.37 12.66
N PRO A 73 -11.96 5.03 11.56
CA PRO A 73 -11.87 3.74 10.84
C PRO A 73 -10.57 3.60 10.02
N PRO A 74 -10.08 2.35 9.83
CA PRO A 74 -8.93 2.10 8.97
C PRO A 74 -9.31 2.26 7.49
N PRO A 75 -8.34 2.56 6.61
CA PRO A 75 -8.55 2.41 5.17
C PRO A 75 -8.84 0.94 4.85
N THR A 76 -9.48 0.69 3.70
CA THR A 76 -9.86 -0.68 3.30
C THR A 76 -9.15 -1.17 2.05
N THR A 77 -8.59 -0.27 1.24
CA THR A 77 -8.18 -0.59 -0.12
C THR A 77 -6.84 0.05 -0.47
N THR A 78 -5.93 -0.75 -1.03
CA THR A 78 -4.77 -0.26 -1.78
C THR A 78 -5.12 -0.20 -3.26
N PHE A 79 -4.71 0.89 -3.91
CA PHE A 79 -4.72 1.03 -5.36
C PHE A 79 -3.30 1.02 -5.92
N LEU A 80 -3.12 0.39 -7.08
CA LEU A 80 -1.85 0.36 -7.79
C LEU A 80 -2.05 0.67 -9.28
N TYR A 81 -1.45 1.76 -9.74
CA TYR A 81 -1.47 2.17 -11.14
C TYR A 81 -0.13 1.87 -11.81
N TYR A 82 -0.16 1.07 -12.88
CA TYR A 82 1.05 0.67 -13.61
C TYR A 82 1.42 1.66 -14.69
N LEU A 83 2.57 2.33 -14.55
CA LEU A 83 3.13 3.22 -15.57
C LEU A 83 3.98 2.44 -16.58
N LYS A 84 4.78 1.50 -16.10
CA LYS A 84 5.70 0.72 -16.94
C LYS A 84 5.74 -0.74 -16.52
N ALA A 85 5.48 -1.62 -17.49
CA ALA A 85 5.68 -3.05 -17.34
C ALA A 85 7.18 -3.40 -17.35
N PRO A 86 7.62 -4.40 -16.56
CA PRO A 86 8.95 -4.98 -16.70
C PRO A 86 9.10 -5.68 -18.05
N GLU A 87 10.33 -6.00 -18.44
CA GLU A 87 10.59 -6.80 -19.64
C GLU A 87 10.16 -8.27 -19.42
N TYR A 88 10.40 -8.79 -18.21
CA TYR A 88 10.04 -10.16 -17.81
C TYR A 88 9.62 -10.20 -16.34
N GLY A 89 8.70 -11.11 -15.98
CA GLY A 89 8.29 -11.36 -14.59
C GLY A 89 7.48 -10.22 -13.96
N GLY A 90 7.68 -9.97 -12.67
CA GLY A 90 7.18 -8.77 -11.98
C GLY A 90 5.69 -8.75 -11.70
N ARG A 91 5.08 -9.92 -11.63
CA ARG A 91 3.69 -10.08 -11.23
C ARG A 91 3.52 -9.66 -9.77
N LEU A 92 2.40 -9.05 -9.45
CA LEU A 92 1.97 -8.85 -8.08
C LEU A 92 1.25 -10.12 -7.65
N ASN A 93 1.74 -10.80 -6.62
CA ASN A 93 1.02 -11.87 -5.95
C ASN A 93 0.31 -11.28 -4.74
N VAL A 94 -1.00 -11.47 -4.66
CA VAL A 94 -1.83 -11.14 -3.51
C VAL A 94 -2.24 -12.46 -2.86
N TYR A 95 -1.87 -12.65 -1.60
CA TYR A 95 -2.11 -13.88 -0.86
C TYR A 95 -3.45 -13.77 -0.14
N THR A 96 -4.50 -14.33 -0.75
CA THR A 96 -5.89 -14.16 -0.30
C THR A 96 -6.26 -15.07 0.87
N LYS A 97 -5.41 -16.05 1.19
CA LYS A 97 -5.49 -16.86 2.42
C LYS A 97 -4.11 -17.04 3.04
N PRO A 98 -3.99 -17.00 4.38
CA PRO A 98 -2.75 -17.34 5.05
C PRO A 98 -2.34 -18.78 4.72
N PRO A 99 -1.04 -19.09 4.64
CA PRO A 99 -0.58 -20.45 4.42
C PRO A 99 -0.99 -21.36 5.58
N ILE A 100 -1.39 -22.60 5.27
CA ILE A 100 -1.85 -23.61 6.25
C ILE A 100 -0.77 -23.89 7.32
N SER A 101 0.50 -23.68 6.99
CA SER A 101 1.61 -23.71 7.94
C SER A 101 2.45 -22.44 7.84
N LYS A 102 2.94 -21.96 9.00
CA LYS A 102 3.71 -20.71 9.17
C LYS A 102 4.97 -20.59 8.28
N LEU A 103 5.40 -21.67 7.61
CA LEU A 103 6.60 -21.73 6.79
C LEU A 103 6.38 -22.00 5.29
N ASN A 104 5.15 -22.23 4.81
CA ASN A 104 4.93 -22.65 3.41
C ASN A 104 3.98 -21.73 2.63
N TRP A 105 4.44 -20.51 2.36
CA TRP A 105 3.74 -19.51 1.54
C TRP A 105 3.45 -19.97 0.10
N TYR A 106 4.14 -21.01 -0.40
CA TYR A 106 3.83 -21.63 -1.70
C TYR A 106 2.46 -22.31 -1.77
N GLU A 107 1.82 -22.57 -0.61
CA GLU A 107 0.48 -23.18 -0.53
C GLU A 107 -0.63 -22.16 -0.26
N SER A 108 -0.30 -20.88 -0.16
CA SER A 108 -1.33 -19.84 -0.02
C SER A 108 -2.13 -19.68 -1.31
N GLU A 109 -3.44 -19.54 -1.17
CA GLU A 109 -4.29 -19.13 -2.29
C GLU A 109 -3.81 -17.76 -2.79
N THR A 110 -3.45 -17.68 -4.06
CA THR A 110 -2.72 -16.54 -4.61
C THR A 110 -3.37 -16.04 -5.88
N ASP A 111 -3.80 -14.78 -5.87
CA ASP A 111 -4.12 -14.05 -7.08
C ASP A 111 -2.85 -13.42 -7.65
N SER A 112 -2.45 -13.86 -8.85
CA SER A 112 -1.25 -13.36 -9.51
C SER A 112 -1.61 -12.41 -10.65
N ILE A 113 -1.22 -11.15 -10.53
CA ILE A 113 -1.65 -10.06 -11.41
C ILE A 113 -0.45 -9.55 -12.23
N ALA A 114 -0.59 -9.52 -13.56
CA ALA A 114 0.42 -8.98 -14.45
C ALA A 114 0.50 -7.44 -14.37
N ALA A 115 1.72 -6.90 -14.35
CA ALA A 115 1.99 -5.47 -14.40
C ALA A 115 1.80 -4.90 -15.81
N ILE A 116 0.56 -4.67 -16.22
CA ILE A 116 0.20 -4.16 -17.55
C ILE A 116 0.13 -2.63 -17.51
N SER A 117 0.87 -1.95 -18.38
CA SER A 117 0.89 -0.49 -18.45
C SER A 117 -0.51 0.12 -18.64
N ASN A 118 -0.75 1.26 -17.99
CA ASN A 118 -2.01 1.99 -17.92
C ASN A 118 -3.17 1.20 -17.30
N ARG A 119 -2.86 0.19 -16.47
CA ARG A 119 -3.84 -0.53 -15.67
C ARG A 119 -3.85 0.01 -14.25
N LEU A 120 -5.04 0.33 -13.76
CA LEU A 120 -5.34 0.47 -12.34
C LEU A 120 -5.82 -0.87 -11.81
N ILE A 121 -5.30 -1.30 -10.66
CA ILE A 121 -5.85 -2.41 -9.88
C ILE A 121 -6.10 -1.94 -8.45
N SER A 122 -6.96 -2.65 -7.73
CA SER A 122 -7.20 -2.46 -6.31
C SER A 122 -7.32 -3.79 -5.60
N PHE A 123 -6.94 -3.84 -4.32
CA PHE A 123 -7.06 -5.02 -3.46
C PHE A 123 -7.20 -4.60 -1.99
N PRO A 124 -7.72 -5.46 -1.11
CA PRO A 124 -7.85 -5.17 0.32
C PRO A 124 -6.49 -4.80 0.94
N ILE A 125 -6.44 -3.71 1.72
CA ILE A 125 -5.18 -3.15 2.23
C ILE A 125 -4.45 -4.08 3.22
N ASP A 126 -5.21 -4.90 3.94
CA ASP A 126 -4.76 -5.86 4.92
C ASP A 126 -4.11 -7.09 4.25
N TYR A 127 -4.41 -7.36 2.98
CA TYR A 127 -3.87 -8.53 2.29
C TYR A 127 -2.36 -8.43 2.09
N VAL A 128 -1.69 -9.52 2.47
CA VAL A 128 -0.26 -9.68 2.25
C VAL A 128 -0.02 -9.84 0.76
N HIS A 129 0.99 -9.15 0.24
CA HIS A 129 1.32 -9.21 -1.16
C HIS A 129 2.82 -9.04 -1.40
N ALA A 130 3.28 -9.53 -2.54
CA ALA A 130 4.68 -9.45 -2.95
C ALA A 130 4.81 -9.28 -4.46
N VAL A 131 5.76 -8.44 -4.90
CA VAL A 131 6.13 -8.37 -6.31
C VAL A 131 7.15 -9.48 -6.58
N GLN A 132 6.82 -10.36 -7.51
CA GLN A 132 7.70 -11.44 -7.93
C GLN A 132 8.91 -10.90 -8.69
N ALA A 133 10.01 -11.67 -8.71
CA ALA A 133 11.24 -11.30 -9.40
C ALA A 133 10.99 -10.85 -10.85
N TYR A 134 11.76 -9.84 -11.29
CA TYR A 134 11.62 -9.26 -12.63
C TYR A 134 12.93 -8.72 -13.19
N ALA A 135 12.95 -8.56 -14.51
CA ALA A 135 14.02 -7.90 -15.24
C ALA A 135 13.50 -6.63 -15.95
N GLY A 136 14.38 -5.65 -16.10
CA GLY A 136 14.02 -4.33 -16.63
C GLY A 136 13.38 -3.41 -15.61
N ASN A 137 12.69 -2.37 -16.08
CA ASN A 137 12.08 -1.35 -15.23
C ASN A 137 10.58 -1.63 -15.02
N ARG A 138 10.18 -1.89 -13.77
CA ARG A 138 8.77 -1.91 -13.35
C ARG A 138 8.48 -0.61 -12.60
N VAL A 139 7.53 0.18 -13.09
CA VAL A 139 7.16 1.46 -12.45
C VAL A 139 5.66 1.48 -12.22
N SER A 140 5.27 1.72 -10.97
CA SER A 140 3.88 1.87 -10.58
C SER A 140 3.73 2.94 -9.50
N ILE A 141 2.51 3.43 -9.33
CA ILE A 141 2.12 4.36 -8.27
C ILE A 141 1.17 3.62 -7.33
N GLY A 142 1.53 3.53 -6.06
CA GLY A 142 0.61 3.07 -5.01
C GLY A 142 -0.19 4.24 -4.44
N VAL A 143 -1.45 4.00 -4.09
CA VAL A 143 -2.35 4.99 -3.48
C VAL A 143 -3.20 4.32 -2.42
N ILE A 144 -3.34 4.96 -1.26
CA ILE A 144 -4.30 4.59 -0.21
C ILE A 144 -5.10 5.84 0.12
N PHE A 145 -6.43 5.73 0.16
CA PHE A 145 -7.33 6.80 0.58
C PHE A 145 -7.67 6.67 2.07
N TRP A 146 -7.70 7.79 2.77
CA TRP A 146 -7.79 7.84 4.21
C TRP A 146 -8.94 8.74 4.66
N ASN A 147 -9.73 8.28 5.61
CA ASN A 147 -10.64 9.12 6.37
C ASN A 147 -9.83 10.05 7.27
N THR A 148 -8.92 9.44 8.04
CA THR A 148 -7.92 10.10 8.86
C THR A 148 -6.58 9.43 8.58
N LEU A 149 -5.50 10.20 8.49
CA LEU A 149 -4.15 9.66 8.35
C LEU A 149 -3.67 9.04 9.66
N PRO A 150 -2.79 8.02 9.59
CA PRO A 150 -2.00 7.61 10.74
C PRO A 150 -1.25 8.81 11.33
N THR A 151 -1.29 8.97 12.65
CA THR A 151 -0.78 10.17 13.34
C THR A 151 0.73 10.41 13.14
N ILE A 152 1.48 9.39 12.69
CA ILE A 152 2.89 9.50 12.30
C ILE A 152 3.13 10.45 11.12
N TYR A 153 2.10 10.77 10.33
CA TYR A 153 2.16 11.73 9.23
C TYR A 153 1.69 13.15 9.63
N GLY A 154 1.25 13.34 10.88
CA GLY A 154 0.71 14.61 11.38
C GLY A 154 -0.81 14.72 11.22
N GLU A 155 -1.31 15.95 11.24
CA GLU A 155 -2.75 16.22 11.12
C GLU A 155 -3.26 15.95 9.71
N THR A 156 -4.50 15.46 9.65
CA THR A 156 -5.19 15.24 8.38
C THR A 156 -5.85 16.54 7.93
N ASP A 157 -5.49 17.02 6.74
CA ASP A 157 -6.11 18.20 6.13
C ASP A 157 -6.48 17.90 4.67
N PRO A 158 -7.78 17.95 4.31
CA PRO A 158 -8.22 17.68 2.95
C PRO A 158 -7.82 18.76 1.94
N ASN A 159 -7.31 19.91 2.37
CA ASN A 159 -6.98 21.04 1.50
C ASN A 159 -5.46 21.19 1.26
N ILE A 160 -4.65 20.31 1.83
CA ILE A 160 -3.19 20.44 1.78
C ILE A 160 -2.56 19.26 1.03
N ASN A 161 -1.59 19.61 0.17
CA ASN A 161 -0.61 18.65 -0.32
C ASN A 161 0.64 18.72 0.56
N ALA A 162 1.20 17.57 0.93
CA ALA A 162 2.44 17.47 1.69
C ALA A 162 3.30 16.29 1.22
N SER A 163 4.53 16.19 1.73
CA SER A 163 5.37 15.02 1.46
C SER A 163 6.27 14.66 2.64
N TYR A 164 6.34 13.37 2.92
CA TYR A 164 7.03 12.79 4.06
C TYR A 164 8.05 11.76 3.62
N ASP A 165 9.05 11.53 4.47
CA ASP A 165 9.93 10.39 4.29
C ASP A 165 9.14 9.09 4.47
N ARG A 166 9.51 8.06 3.72
CA ARG A 166 8.83 6.76 3.74
C ARG A 166 9.10 6.04 5.06
N PRO A 167 8.09 5.77 5.91
CA PRO A 167 8.34 5.13 7.20
C PRO A 167 8.95 3.73 7.07
N TRP A 168 8.59 2.96 6.04
CA TRP A 168 9.13 1.62 5.79
C TRP A 168 10.57 1.59 5.22
N ILE A 169 11.22 2.73 4.98
CA ILE A 169 12.65 2.76 4.62
C ILE A 169 13.54 2.70 5.86
N LYS A 170 13.06 3.11 7.03
CA LYS A 170 13.84 3.05 8.27
C LYS A 170 14.11 1.60 8.64
N ASN A 171 15.37 1.23 8.88
CA ASN A 171 15.78 -0.15 9.21
C ASN A 171 14.97 -0.74 10.38
N GLU A 172 14.75 0.06 11.43
CA GLU A 172 13.97 -0.31 12.60
C GLU A 172 12.54 -0.73 12.24
N ASN A 173 11.92 -0.03 11.28
CA ASN A 173 10.59 -0.33 10.79
C ASN A 173 10.59 -1.55 9.86
N GLN A 174 11.64 -1.77 9.06
CA GLN A 174 11.70 -2.93 8.17
C GLN A 174 11.68 -4.25 8.95
N GLU A 175 12.56 -4.40 9.94
CA GLU A 175 12.62 -5.63 10.74
C GLU A 175 11.32 -5.86 11.51
N ARG A 176 10.71 -4.79 12.02
CA ARG A 176 9.49 -4.90 12.82
C ARG A 176 8.25 -5.14 11.96
N ASN A 177 8.12 -4.50 10.81
CA ASN A 177 7.01 -4.72 9.88
C ASN A 177 7.04 -6.15 9.34
N ILE A 178 8.22 -6.72 9.08
CA ILE A 178 8.37 -8.14 8.72
C ILE A 178 7.83 -9.01 9.85
N LYS A 179 8.29 -8.81 11.09
CA LYS A 179 7.82 -9.58 12.25
C LYS A 179 6.31 -9.45 12.47
N LEU A 180 5.76 -8.24 12.39
CA LEU A 180 4.33 -8.01 12.56
C LEU A 180 3.51 -8.64 11.43
N THR A 181 4.02 -8.60 10.19
CA THR A 181 3.39 -9.30 9.06
C THR A 181 3.41 -10.81 9.31
N GLU A 182 4.54 -11.37 9.75
CA GLU A 182 4.65 -12.80 10.11
C GLU A 182 3.74 -13.19 11.29
N GLU A 183 3.62 -12.32 12.30
CA GLU A 183 2.72 -12.50 13.45
C GLU A 183 1.25 -12.43 13.04
N TYR A 184 0.85 -11.44 12.24
CA TYR A 184 -0.50 -11.28 11.70
C TYR A 184 -0.92 -12.51 10.90
N ILE A 185 -0.04 -13.01 10.03
CA ILE A 185 -0.26 -14.25 9.28
C ILE A 185 -0.32 -15.47 10.20
N GLY A 186 0.44 -15.47 11.30
CA GLY A 186 0.57 -16.61 12.22
C GLY A 186 -0.42 -16.64 13.38
N GLY A 187 -1.25 -15.59 13.54
CA GLY A 187 -2.16 -15.36 14.66
C GLY A 187 -3.58 -15.90 14.46
N ASP A 188 -4.00 -16.16 13.22
CA ASP A 188 -5.36 -16.64 12.89
C ASP A 188 -5.66 -18.10 13.30
N ASN A 189 -4.77 -18.76 14.05
CA ASN A 189 -4.94 -20.15 14.49
C ASN A 189 -5.18 -20.33 16.01
N ASP A 190 -5.25 -19.26 16.81
CA ASP A 190 -5.45 -19.38 18.28
C ASP A 190 -6.86 -18.98 18.77
N GLU A 191 -7.81 -18.65 17.88
CA GLU A 191 -9.22 -18.41 18.26
C GLU A 191 -10.19 -19.40 17.59
N THR A 192 -10.05 -20.70 17.85
CA THR A 192 -11.20 -21.63 17.95
C THR A 192 -10.81 -22.90 18.71
N VAL A 193 -10.74 -22.82 20.04
CA VAL A 193 -11.05 -23.96 20.92
C VAL A 193 -11.74 -23.42 22.18
N GLU A 194 -13.05 -23.30 22.14
CA GLU A 194 -13.93 -23.60 23.28
C GLU A 194 -15.11 -24.44 22.80
#